data_AF-A0A2E7CNX0-F1
#
_entry.id   AF-A0A2E7CNX0-F1
#
_cell.length_a   1.000
_cell.length_b   1.000
_cell.length_c   1.000
_cell.angle_alpha   90.00
_cell.angle_beta   90.00
_cell.angle_gamma   90.00
#
_symmetry.space_group_name_H-M   'P 1'
#
loop_
_entity.id
_entity.type
_entity.pdbx_description
1 polymer ?
#
loop_
_entity_poly.entity_id
_entity_poly.type
_entity_poly.pdbx_seq_one_letter_code
_entity_poly.pdbx_strand_id
1 'polypeptide(L)'
;MLFLHKDGIFKDSCIICNSQAHGRTVKKTLFWHTPILLPLLLLSVPFYFVLAFFFRNYIQVEIPLCTYHFRIRRLSFVLGVGLFPTAITSVIYAILSGQPLGILGGIACLISGILILAWSRNPIWATEINNHYALVRGAHPDFVQDYPEWDGVDPMASEVSSGKN
;
A
#
# COMPACT_ATOMS: atom_id res chain seq x y z
N MET A 1 -1.07 11.35 12.05
CA MET A 1 -0.61 10.01 11.57
C MET A 1 -1.31 8.98 12.43
N LEU A 2 -1.58 7.79 11.91
CA LEU A 2 -2.26 6.76 12.69
C LEU A 2 -1.24 5.80 13.31
N PHE A 3 -1.26 5.66 14.63
CA PHE A 3 -0.50 4.65 15.35
C PHE A 3 -1.31 3.35 15.38
N LEU A 4 -0.69 2.25 14.92
CA LEU A 4 -1.34 0.94 14.91
C LEU A 4 -0.52 -0.09 15.66
N HIS A 5 -1.13 -0.76 16.63
CA HIS A 5 -0.55 -1.97 17.21
C HIS A 5 -0.73 -3.15 16.26
N LYS A 6 0.22 -4.10 16.25
CA LYS A 6 0.18 -5.28 15.38
C LYS A 6 -1.06 -6.16 15.57
N ASP A 7 -1.53 -6.22 16.80
CA ASP A 7 -2.75 -6.95 17.19
C ASP A 7 -3.97 -6.03 17.35
N GLY A 8 -3.83 -4.76 16.97
CA GLY A 8 -4.90 -3.77 17.07
C GLY A 8 -6.03 -4.07 16.09
N ILE A 9 -7.25 -4.22 16.61
CA ILE A 9 -8.45 -4.33 15.78
C ILE A 9 -8.90 -2.91 15.43
N PHE A 10 -9.12 -2.65 14.14
CA PHE A 10 -9.69 -1.38 13.73
C PHE A 10 -11.18 -1.31 14.07
N LYS A 11 -11.63 -0.12 14.44
CA LYS A 11 -13.05 0.23 14.53
C LYS A 11 -13.76 -0.06 13.19
N ASP A 12 -15.04 -0.43 13.24
CA ASP A 12 -15.88 -0.69 12.04
C ASP A 12 -16.28 0.60 11.29
N SER A 13 -15.33 1.51 11.08
CA SER A 13 -15.45 2.72 10.26
C SER A 13 -14.40 2.72 9.17
N CYS A 14 -14.72 3.31 8.02
CA CYS A 14 -13.84 3.32 6.87
C CYS A 14 -12.63 4.22 7.15
N ILE A 15 -11.42 3.71 6.92
CA ILE A 15 -10.20 4.49 7.15
C ILE A 15 -10.08 5.75 6.27
N ILE A 16 -10.76 5.79 5.12
CA ILE A 16 -10.62 6.88 4.12
C ILE A 16 -11.64 8.00 4.37
N CYS A 17 -12.89 7.66 4.70
CA CYS A 17 -14.00 8.60 4.81
C CYS A 17 -14.77 8.55 6.12
N ASN A 18 -14.32 7.72 7.07
CA ASN A 18 -14.93 7.50 8.38
C ASN A 18 -16.39 7.00 8.39
N SER A 19 -16.98 6.65 7.24
CA SER A 19 -18.33 6.07 7.17
C SER A 19 -18.34 4.62 7.67
N GLN A 20 -19.48 4.10 8.11
CA GLN A 20 -19.61 2.71 8.58
C GLN A 20 -19.10 1.69 7.54
N ALA A 21 -18.28 0.74 7.98
CA ALA A 21 -17.70 -0.30 7.12
C ALA A 21 -18.57 -1.57 7.02
N HIS A 22 -19.59 -1.71 7.88
CA HIS A 22 -20.53 -2.84 7.90
C HIS A 22 -19.82 -4.19 7.93
N GLY A 23 -18.74 -4.30 8.71
CA GLY A 23 -17.95 -5.52 8.87
C GLY A 23 -17.10 -5.90 7.64
N ARG A 24 -16.95 -5.03 6.64
CA ARG A 24 -16.11 -5.32 5.47
C ARG A 24 -14.67 -4.90 5.72
N THR A 25 -13.82 -5.89 6.00
CA THR A 25 -12.38 -5.69 6.13
C THR A 25 -11.64 -6.18 4.88
N VAL A 26 -10.53 -5.52 4.57
CA VAL A 26 -9.60 -5.95 3.52
C VAL A 26 -8.24 -6.22 4.16
N LYS A 27 -7.82 -7.49 4.10
CA LYS A 27 -6.47 -7.90 4.49
C LYS A 27 -5.46 -7.25 3.55
N LYS A 28 -4.54 -6.49 4.14
CA LYS A 28 -3.45 -5.85 3.40
C LYS A 28 -2.14 -6.08 4.11
N THR A 29 -1.13 -6.48 3.34
CA THR A 29 0.25 -6.47 3.81
C THR A 29 0.84 -5.11 3.50
N LEU A 30 1.22 -4.37 4.54
CA LEU A 30 1.98 -3.13 4.40
C LEU A 30 3.46 -3.50 4.42
N PHE A 31 4.21 -2.94 3.47
CA PHE A 31 5.64 -3.09 3.37
C PHE A 31 6.27 -1.73 3.64
N TRP A 32 7.34 -1.75 4.44
CA TRP A 32 8.18 -0.59 4.62
C TRP A 32 9.62 -0.97 4.28
N HIS A 33 10.25 -0.14 3.45
CA HIS A 33 11.65 -0.27 3.12
C HIS A 33 12.45 0.65 4.02
N THR A 34 13.39 0.06 4.76
CA THR A 34 14.33 0.80 5.59
C THR A 34 15.11 1.79 4.72
N PRO A 35 15.12 3.10 5.04
CA PRO A 35 15.84 4.10 4.26
C PRO A 35 17.36 3.88 4.25
N ILE A 36 17.89 3.06 5.17
CA ILE A 36 19.28 2.57 5.16
C ILE A 36 19.66 1.82 3.88
N LEU A 37 18.68 1.32 3.10
CA LEU A 37 18.94 0.63 1.84
C LEU A 37 19.16 1.57 0.65
N LEU A 38 18.86 2.87 0.77
CA LEU A 38 19.03 3.85 -0.32
C LEU A 38 20.49 4.01 -0.81
N PRO A 39 21.51 4.12 0.07
CA PRO A 39 22.90 4.20 -0.36
C PRO A 39 23.38 2.95 -1.12
N LEU A 40 22.84 1.78 -0.80
CA LEU A 40 23.22 0.52 -1.44
C LEU A 40 22.69 0.39 -2.88
N LEU A 41 21.59 1.08 -3.19
CA LEU A 41 21.07 1.15 -4.55
C LEU A 41 22.11 1.75 -5.52
N LEU A 42 22.94 2.70 -5.06
CA LEU A 42 24.02 3.28 -5.87
C LEU A 42 25.20 2.33 -6.07
N LEU A 43 25.44 1.41 -5.14
CA LEU A 43 26.63 0.56 -5.16
C LEU A 43 26.46 -0.67 -6.07
N SER A 44 25.29 -1.32 -6.02
CA SER A 44 24.93 -2.35 -7.00
C SER A 44 23.45 -2.76 -6.90
N VAL A 45 22.75 -2.65 -8.03
CA VAL A 45 21.34 -3.05 -8.19
C VAL A 45 21.05 -4.51 -7.76
N PRO A 46 21.84 -5.54 -8.13
CA PRO A 46 21.52 -6.91 -7.73
C PRO A 46 21.67 -7.14 -6.21
N PHE A 47 22.68 -6.56 -5.55
CA PHE A 47 22.83 -6.69 -4.10
C PHE A 47 21.71 -5.96 -3.35
N TYR A 48 21.26 -4.82 -3.86
CA TYR A 48 20.10 -4.12 -3.31
C TYR A 48 18.87 -5.02 -3.26
N PHE A 49 18.55 -5.75 -4.34
CA PHE A 49 17.39 -6.65 -4.36
C PHE A 49 17.49 -7.76 -3.31
N VAL A 50 18.68 -8.36 -3.14
CA VAL A 50 18.90 -9.41 -2.14
C VAL A 50 18.68 -8.86 -0.73
N LEU A 51 19.30 -7.73 -0.40
CA LEU A 51 19.19 -7.14 0.93
C LEU A 51 17.78 -6.61 1.20
N ALA A 52 17.15 -5.97 0.21
CA ALA A 52 15.77 -5.53 0.31
C ALA A 52 14.79 -6.69 0.54
N PHE A 53 15.11 -7.91 0.11
CA PHE A 53 14.31 -9.10 0.41
C PHE A 53 14.48 -9.55 1.87
N PHE A 54 15.72 -9.61 2.38
CA PHE A 54 16.00 -10.05 3.76
C PHE A 54 15.61 -9.02 4.83
N PHE A 55 15.79 -7.74 4.57
CA PHE A 55 15.51 -6.66 5.53
C PHE A 55 14.09 -6.09 5.42
N ARG A 56 13.19 -6.74 4.67
CA ARG A 56 11.83 -6.24 4.48
C ARG A 56 10.97 -6.51 5.72
N ASN A 57 10.69 -5.46 6.47
CA ASN A 57 9.65 -5.50 7.49
C ASN A 57 8.27 -5.44 6.82
N TYR A 58 7.38 -6.34 7.25
CA TYR A 58 6.01 -6.38 6.78
C TYR A 58 5.05 -6.58 7.94
N ILE A 59 3.88 -5.98 7.84
CA ILE A 59 2.79 -6.15 8.79
C ILE A 59 1.50 -6.43 8.03
N GLN A 60 0.73 -7.40 8.51
CA GLN A 60 -0.58 -7.71 7.96
C GLN A 60 -1.62 -6.98 8.80
N VAL A 61 -2.42 -6.15 8.14
CA VAL A 61 -3.46 -5.34 8.79
C VAL A 61 -4.78 -5.53 8.08
N GLU A 62 -5.86 -5.61 8.84
CA GLU A 62 -7.22 -5.72 8.32
C GLU A 62 -7.85 -4.33 8.24
N ILE A 63 -7.96 -3.77 7.05
CA ILE A 63 -8.41 -2.38 6.89
C ILE A 63 -9.92 -2.38 6.64
N PRO A 64 -10.73 -1.78 7.53
CA PRO A 64 -12.16 -1.60 7.30
C PRO A 64 -12.39 -0.56 6.19
N LEU A 65 -13.21 -0.93 5.21
CA LEU A 65 -13.54 -0.10 4.05
C LEU A 65 -15.05 -0.09 3.83
N CYS A 66 -15.61 1.09 3.57
CA CYS A 66 -17.02 1.20 3.22
C CYS A 66 -17.30 0.60 1.84
N THR A 67 -18.57 0.32 1.58
CA THR A 67 -19.05 -0.29 0.33
C THR A 67 -18.68 0.52 -0.91
N TYR A 68 -18.67 1.85 -0.80
CA TYR A 68 -18.30 2.78 -1.86
C TYR A 68 -16.83 2.61 -2.26
N HIS A 69 -15.90 2.74 -1.31
CA HIS A 69 -14.46 2.59 -1.57
C HIS A 69 -14.09 1.17 -2.01
N PHE A 70 -14.80 0.16 -1.47
CA PHE A 70 -14.63 -1.21 -1.93
C PHE A 70 -15.05 -1.39 -3.40
N ARG A 71 -16.16 -0.79 -3.81
CA ARG A 71 -16.63 -0.82 -5.21
C ARG A 71 -15.69 -0.09 -6.15
N ILE A 72 -15.21 1.10 -5.77
CA ILE A 72 -14.22 1.84 -6.58
C ILE A 72 -12.97 1.00 -6.77
N ARG A 73 -12.44 0.40 -5.71
CA ARG A 73 -11.25 -0.45 -5.80
C ARG A 73 -11.47 -1.65 -6.72
N ARG A 74 -12.63 -2.30 -6.63
CA ARG A 74 -12.98 -3.42 -7.51
C ARG A 74 -13.10 -2.94 -8.97
N LEU A 75 -13.70 -1.78 -9.21
CA LEU A 75 -13.83 -1.20 -10.54
C LEU A 75 -12.45 -0.86 -11.12
N SER A 76 -11.57 -0.20 -10.36
CA SER A 76 -10.20 0.10 -10.78
C SER A 76 -9.40 -1.17 -11.07
N PHE A 77 -9.61 -2.24 -10.29
CA PHE A 77 -8.98 -3.54 -10.56
C PHE A 77 -9.49 -4.14 -11.87
N VAL A 78 -10.80 -4.14 -12.11
CA VAL A 78 -11.40 -4.64 -13.35
C VAL A 78 -10.93 -3.83 -14.56
N LEU A 79 -10.89 -2.49 -14.46
CA LEU A 79 -10.39 -1.61 -15.53
C LEU A 79 -8.90 -1.84 -15.78
N GLY A 80 -8.09 -1.89 -14.72
CA GLY A 80 -6.65 -2.11 -14.82
C GLY A 80 -6.29 -3.46 -15.43
N VAL A 81 -6.98 -4.53 -15.03
CA VAL A 81 -6.80 -5.87 -15.62
C VAL A 81 -7.35 -5.94 -17.05
N GLY A 82 -8.48 -5.28 -17.32
CA GLY A 82 -9.09 -5.21 -18.64
C GLY A 82 -8.21 -4.52 -19.70
N LEU A 83 -7.30 -3.63 -19.27
CA LEU A 83 -6.35 -2.95 -20.16
C LEU A 83 -5.23 -3.86 -20.69
N PHE A 84 -4.93 -4.98 -20.02
CA PHE A 84 -3.91 -5.92 -20.48
C PHE A 84 -4.27 -6.63 -21.80
N PRO A 85 -5.43 -7.29 -21.92
CA PRO A 85 -5.80 -7.92 -23.19
C PRO A 85 -5.97 -6.88 -24.30
N THR A 86 -6.46 -5.68 -24.01
CA THR A 86 -6.56 -4.61 -25.02
C THR A 86 -5.20 -4.13 -25.51
N ALA A 87 -4.21 -4.04 -24.62
CA ALA A 87 -2.84 -3.73 -25.01
C ALA A 87 -2.27 -4.83 -25.92
N ILE A 88 -2.46 -6.11 -25.55
CA ILE A 88 -1.99 -7.26 -26.33
C ILE A 88 -2.64 -7.29 -27.72
N THR A 89 -3.96 -7.15 -27.81
CA THR A 89 -4.67 -7.18 -29.10
C THR A 89 -4.27 -6.00 -29.99
N SER A 90 -4.02 -4.82 -29.41
CA SER A 90 -3.54 -3.67 -30.18
C SER A 90 -2.14 -3.89 -30.78
N VAL A 91 -1.22 -4.52 -30.04
CA VAL A 91 0.13 -4.83 -30.53
C VAL A 91 0.07 -5.88 -31.64
N ILE A 92 -0.74 -6.94 -31.46
CA ILE A 92 -0.94 -7.96 -32.50
C ILE A 92 -1.51 -7.33 -33.78
N TYR A 93 -2.53 -6.49 -33.64
CA TYR A 93 -3.12 -5.78 -34.77
C TYR A 93 -2.09 -4.86 -35.48
N ALA A 94 -1.24 -4.16 -34.71
CA ALA A 94 -0.20 -3.30 -35.25
C ALA A 94 0.82 -4.08 -36.10
N ILE A 95 1.22 -5.27 -35.64
CA ILE A 95 2.13 -6.16 -36.36
C ILE A 95 1.49 -6.65 -37.67
N LEU A 96 0.23 -7.08 -37.62
CA LEU A 96 -0.49 -7.60 -38.79
C LEU A 96 -0.80 -6.52 -39.84
N SER A 97 -1.07 -5.29 -39.40
CA SER A 97 -1.40 -4.17 -40.28
C SER A 97 -0.18 -3.38 -40.76
N GLY A 98 1.02 -3.68 -40.25
CA GLY A 98 2.24 -2.94 -40.56
C GLY A 98 2.22 -1.48 -40.08
N GLN A 99 1.33 -1.12 -39.15
CA GLN A 99 1.21 0.24 -38.63
C GLN A 99 1.97 0.38 -37.30
N PRO A 100 3.18 0.97 -37.28
CA PRO A 100 4.01 1.02 -36.08
C PRO A 100 3.39 1.88 -34.95
N LEU A 101 2.49 2.81 -35.28
CA LEU A 101 1.75 3.63 -34.31
C LEU A 101 0.91 2.77 -33.34
N GLY A 102 0.42 1.61 -33.77
CA GLY A 102 -0.35 0.71 -32.89
C GLY A 102 0.48 0.11 -31.75
N ILE A 103 1.80 -0.03 -31.94
CA ILE A 103 2.72 -0.52 -30.91
C ILE A 103 2.83 0.51 -29.77
N LEU A 104 2.97 1.80 -30.11
CA LEU A 104 2.99 2.89 -29.13
C LEU A 104 1.68 2.95 -28.34
N GLY A 105 0.54 2.80 -29.02
CA GLY A 105 -0.78 2.71 -28.40
C GLY A 105 -0.88 1.57 -27.39
N GLY A 106 -0.39 0.38 -27.77
CA GLY A 106 -0.36 -0.79 -26.88
C GLY A 106 0.53 -0.60 -25.65
N ILE A 107 1.72 -0.02 -25.82
CA ILE A 107 2.62 0.29 -24.70
C ILE A 107 1.98 1.31 -23.76
N ALA A 108 1.40 2.39 -24.29
CA ALA A 108 0.72 3.40 -23.47
C ALA A 108 -0.48 2.81 -22.70
N CYS A 109 -1.24 1.92 -23.34
CA CYS A 109 -2.34 1.19 -22.72
C CYS A 109 -1.84 0.32 -21.56
N LEU A 110 -0.73 -0.41 -21.75
CA LEU A 110 -0.12 -1.28 -20.75
C LEU A 110 0.40 -0.48 -19.55
N ILE A 111 1.12 0.63 -19.79
CA ILE A 111 1.60 1.54 -18.74
C ILE A 111 0.42 2.09 -17.95
N SER A 112 -0.64 2.55 -18.63
CA SER A 112 -1.84 3.08 -17.98
C SER A 112 -2.52 2.03 -17.09
N GLY A 113 -2.63 0.79 -17.56
CA GLY A 113 -3.16 -0.32 -16.77
C GLY A 113 -2.35 -0.61 -15.51
N ILE A 114 -1.01 -0.64 -15.63
CA ILE A 114 -0.11 -0.82 -14.47
C ILE A 114 -0.28 0.32 -13.47
N LEU A 115 -0.34 1.58 -13.93
CA LEU A 115 -0.50 2.75 -13.06
C LEU A 115 -1.83 2.71 -12.29
N ILE A 116 -2.94 2.39 -12.97
CA ILE A 116 -4.26 2.25 -12.33
C ILE A 116 -4.23 1.17 -11.25
N LEU A 117 -3.61 0.02 -11.52
CA LEU A 117 -3.48 -1.07 -10.55
C LEU A 117 -2.57 -0.69 -9.37
N ALA A 118 -1.46 -0.01 -9.63
CA ALA A 118 -0.51 0.41 -8.60
C ALA A 118 -1.14 1.42 -7.63
N TRP A 119 -1.88 2.40 -8.17
CA TRP A 119 -2.51 3.44 -7.36
C TRP A 119 -3.72 2.92 -6.59
N SER A 120 -4.61 2.15 -7.24
CA SER A 120 -5.83 1.63 -6.59
C SER A 120 -5.57 0.64 -5.45
N ARG A 121 -4.39 0.00 -5.42
CA ARG A 121 -4.01 -0.95 -4.36
C ARG A 121 -3.55 -0.27 -3.07
N ASN A 122 -3.21 1.02 -3.11
CA ASN A 122 -2.56 1.71 -2.00
C ASN A 122 -3.37 2.88 -1.43
N PRO A 123 -4.46 2.61 -0.68
CA PRO A 123 -5.19 3.68 0.02
C PRO A 123 -4.43 4.23 1.23
N ILE A 124 -3.58 3.41 1.83
CA ILE A 124 -2.76 3.78 2.99
C ILE A 124 -1.32 3.32 2.76
N TRP A 125 -0.39 4.10 3.30
CA TRP A 125 1.06 3.87 3.23
C TRP A 125 1.65 3.82 4.64
N ALA A 126 2.48 2.82 4.91
CA ALA A 126 3.26 2.78 6.14
C ALA A 126 4.42 3.78 6.05
N THR A 127 4.55 4.63 7.06
CA THR A 127 5.68 5.56 7.21
C THR A 127 6.82 4.92 7.97
N GLU A 128 6.49 4.04 8.91
CA GLU A 128 7.42 3.31 9.76
C GLU A 128 6.77 1.99 10.18
N ILE A 129 7.54 0.90 10.21
CA ILE A 129 7.09 -0.39 10.74
C ILE A 129 8.16 -0.88 11.70
N ASN A 130 7.77 -1.07 12.95
CA ASN A 130 8.53 -1.76 13.98
C ASN A 130 7.92 -3.13 14.28
N ASN A 131 8.55 -3.88 15.19
CA ASN A 131 8.10 -5.23 15.53
C ASN A 131 6.73 -5.26 16.22
N HIS A 132 6.35 -4.16 16.90
CA HIS A 132 5.13 -4.06 17.72
C HIS A 132 4.09 -3.08 17.16
N TYR A 133 4.53 -2.06 16.43
CA TYR A 133 3.64 -1.03 15.90
C TYR A 133 3.97 -0.64 14.45
N ALA A 134 3.01 -0.03 13.78
CA ALA A 134 3.17 0.57 12.48
C ALA A 134 2.57 1.98 12.46
N LEU A 135 3.33 2.95 11.94
CA LEU A 135 2.84 4.29 11.68
C LEU A 135 2.30 4.35 10.25
N VAL A 136 1.03 4.73 10.13
CA VAL A 136 0.31 4.72 8.86
C VAL A 136 -0.16 6.13 8.48
N ARG A 137 -0.01 6.45 7.19
CA ARG A 137 -0.53 7.68 6.55
C ARG A 137 -1.67 7.34 5.60
N GLY A 138 -2.54 8.32 5.38
CA GLY A 138 -3.71 8.23 4.49
C GLY A 138 -5.03 7.91 5.19
N ALA A 139 -5.05 7.89 6.54
CA ALA A 139 -6.30 7.80 7.30
C ALA A 139 -7.00 9.16 7.40
N HIS A 140 -8.33 9.15 7.44
CA HIS A 140 -9.17 10.32 7.62
C HIS A 140 -8.89 11.00 8.98
N PRO A 141 -8.87 12.34 9.08
CA PRO A 141 -8.60 13.05 10.34
C PRO A 141 -9.50 12.60 11.50
N ASP A 142 -10.81 12.52 11.27
CA ASP A 142 -11.77 12.07 12.29
C ASP A 142 -11.55 10.61 12.71
N PHE A 143 -11.04 9.77 11.81
CA PHE A 143 -10.69 8.39 12.13
C PHE A 143 -9.44 8.36 13.02
N VAL A 144 -8.49 9.28 12.83
CA VAL A 144 -7.25 9.35 13.61
C VAL A 144 -7.52 9.81 15.04
N GLN A 145 -8.50 10.69 15.26
CA GLN A 145 -8.85 11.20 16.59
C GLN A 145 -9.37 10.11 17.55
N ASP A 146 -9.91 9.02 17.01
CA ASP A 146 -10.38 7.88 17.81
C ASP A 146 -9.25 6.99 18.35
N TYR A 147 -8.00 7.21 17.90
CA TYR A 147 -6.84 6.41 18.31
C TYR A 147 -5.90 7.26 19.16
N PRO A 148 -5.13 6.64 20.07
CA PRO A 148 -4.15 7.36 20.86
C PRO A 148 -3.18 8.10 19.95
N GLU A 149 -3.01 9.40 20.22
CA GLU A 149 -1.99 10.18 19.56
C GLU A 149 -0.62 9.62 19.93
N TRP A 150 0.26 9.50 18.93
CA TRP A 150 1.64 9.09 19.15
C TRP A 150 2.37 10.24 19.85
N ASP A 151 2.79 10.02 21.09
CA ASP A 151 3.52 11.01 21.92
C ASP A 151 5.01 11.12 21.57
N GLY A 152 5.49 10.34 20.59
CA GLY A 152 6.91 10.32 20.20
C GLY A 152 7.77 9.42 21.07
N VAL A 153 7.23 8.83 22.14
CA VAL A 153 7.95 8.00 23.09
C VAL A 153 7.61 6.55 22.78
N ASP A 154 8.64 5.73 22.51
CA ASP A 154 8.42 4.29 22.40
C ASP A 154 7.82 3.78 23.72
N PRO A 155 6.59 3.26 23.74
CA PRO A 155 5.93 2.82 24.97
C PRO A 155 6.73 1.72 25.70
N MET A 156 7.65 1.04 25.02
CA MET A 156 8.56 0.11 25.70
C MET A 156 9.79 0.79 26.31
N ALA A 157 10.24 1.94 25.79
CA ALA A 157 11.32 2.69 26.42
C ALA A 157 10.90 3.24 27.79
N SER A 158 9.61 3.57 27.96
CA SER A 158 9.07 4.01 29.25
C SER A 158 8.90 2.85 30.25
N GLU A 159 8.46 1.65 29.83
CA GLU A 159 8.36 0.47 30.71
C GLU A 159 9.73 -0.01 31.23
N VAL A 160 10.77 -0.03 30.38
CA VAL A 160 12.13 -0.44 30.79
C VAL A 160 12.73 0.54 31.80
N SER A 161 12.31 1.81 31.80
CA SER A 161 12.74 2.80 32.79
C SER A 161 12.01 2.68 34.13
N SER A 162 10.78 2.14 34.15
CA SER A 162 9.95 2.02 35.35
C SER A 162 10.29 0.80 36.22
N GLY A 163 10.80 -0.28 35.62
CA GLY A 163 11.17 -1.53 36.32
C GLY A 163 12.53 -1.54 37.02
N LYS A 164 13.19 -0.39 37.19
CA LYS A 164 14.54 -0.27 37.80
C LYS A 164 14.56 0.32 39.23
N ASN A 165 13.41 0.37 39.91
CA ASN A 165 13.33 0.80 41.31
C ASN A 165 13.19 -0.39 42.27
#